data_AF-A0AAN9E8S6-F1
#
_entry.id   AF-A0AAN9E8S6-F1
#
_cell.length_a   1.000
_cell.length_b   1.000
_cell.length_c   1.000
_cell.angle_alpha   90.00
_cell.angle_beta   90.00
_cell.angle_gamma   90.00
#
_symmetry.space_group_name_H-M   'P 1'
#
loop_
_entity.id
_entity.type
_entity.pdbx_description
1 polymer ?
#
loop_
_entity_poly.entity_id
_entity_poly.type
_entity_poly.pdbx_seq_one_letter_code
_entity_poly.pdbx_strand_id
1 'polypeptide(L)'
;MKEEVMLTLLTRLELGDVRYLHLLRQTNATCALNFHKVKNKSENKQGLFVFDIPTVANDIRVTAVELTNQLYDLKLKGEITYEMKDMAYCYRIVEVPIDFLSLSADITRWLSEVERCKVRKMDAMFNAANFALNLCDKTNGCSGADHTPCLQRKILDYFAGLDNHDFCKKIGQSSPFLRADIKVFLQSNSQARFTPRALARIMHGIASPAYPSTIWCKTHFWGRYKHIDFQVIMEAAKAELKNFVGKDVL
;
A
#
# COMPACT_ATOMS: atom_id res chain seq x y z
N MET A 1 6.85 14.90 -0.55
CA MET A 1 6.71 13.58 0.12
C MET A 1 6.60 12.52 -0.96
N LYS A 2 7.32 11.38 -0.86
CA LYS A 2 7.23 10.31 -1.86
C LYS A 2 5.83 9.67 -1.85
N GLU A 3 5.35 9.20 -3.00
CA GLU A 3 4.02 8.58 -3.13
C GLU A 3 3.80 7.40 -2.17
N GLU A 4 4.81 6.54 -2.02
CA GLU A 4 4.78 5.40 -1.11
C GLU A 4 4.55 5.82 0.35
N VAL A 5 5.10 6.98 0.75
CA VAL A 5 4.92 7.53 2.11
C VAL A 5 3.50 8.03 2.28
N MET A 6 2.93 8.71 1.28
CA MET A 6 1.53 9.14 1.29
C MET A 6 0.59 7.95 1.45
N LEU A 7 0.83 6.89 0.68
CA LEU A 7 0.01 5.69 0.75
C LEU A 7 0.10 4.99 2.11
N THR A 8 1.30 4.96 2.69
CA THR A 8 1.50 4.40 4.03
C THR A 8 0.71 5.19 5.08
N LEU A 9 0.73 6.53 5.00
CA LEU A 9 -0.04 7.40 5.89
C LEU A 9 -1.54 7.22 5.73
N LEU A 10 -2.05 7.23 4.50
CA LEU A 10 -3.47 7.00 4.23
C LEU A 10 -3.93 5.63 4.72
N THR A 11 -3.11 4.60 4.53
CA THR A 11 -3.39 3.24 5.02
C THR A 11 -3.41 3.20 6.55
N ARG A 12 -2.51 3.92 7.23
CA ARG A 12 -2.51 4.05 8.69
C ARG A 12 -3.76 4.76 9.21
N LEU A 13 -4.24 5.79 8.51
CA LEU A 13 -5.46 6.53 8.85
C LEU A 13 -6.75 5.71 8.67
N GLU A 14 -6.73 4.68 7.82
CA GLU A 14 -7.86 3.78 7.64
C GLU A 14 -7.85 2.57 8.58
N LEU A 15 -6.66 2.01 8.84
CA LEU A 15 -6.50 0.75 9.59
C LEU A 15 -5.97 0.97 11.01
N GLY A 16 -5.90 2.22 11.46
CA GLY A 16 -5.58 2.59 12.83
C GLY A 16 -6.69 2.22 13.81
N ASP A 17 -6.46 2.53 15.08
CA ASP A 17 -7.44 2.28 16.15
C ASP A 17 -8.73 3.09 15.91
N VAL A 18 -8.58 4.28 15.34
CA VAL A 18 -9.67 5.10 14.79
C VAL A 18 -9.59 5.08 13.27
N ARG A 19 -10.72 4.84 12.62
CA ARG A 19 -10.84 4.82 11.16
C ARG A 19 -11.27 6.20 10.65
N TYR A 20 -10.29 7.07 10.42
CA TYR A 20 -10.55 8.44 9.94
C TYR A 20 -11.03 8.48 8.49
N LEU A 21 -10.53 7.58 7.65
CA LEU A 21 -10.88 7.55 6.24
C LEU A 21 -11.07 6.12 5.72
N HIS A 22 -11.71 6.04 4.56
CA HIS A 22 -11.77 4.86 3.72
C HIS A 22 -11.06 5.13 2.41
N LEU A 23 -9.91 4.48 2.21
CA LEU A 23 -9.12 4.66 0.99
C LEU A 23 -9.76 3.90 -0.17
N LEU A 24 -9.99 4.61 -1.27
CA LEU A 24 -10.59 4.11 -2.51
C LEU A 24 -9.49 3.72 -3.51
N ARG A 25 -9.91 3.20 -4.66
CA ARG A 25 -8.99 2.94 -5.78
C ARG A 25 -8.42 4.27 -6.28
N GLN A 26 -7.15 4.27 -6.67
CA GLN A 26 -6.57 5.41 -7.37
C GLN A 26 -7.29 5.62 -8.70
N THR A 27 -7.64 6.88 -8.99
CA THR A 27 -8.28 7.27 -10.24
C THR A 27 -7.63 8.53 -10.77
N ASN A 28 -7.77 8.77 -12.07
CA ASN A 28 -7.47 10.07 -12.67
C ASN A 28 -8.44 11.11 -12.10
N ALA A 29 -7.91 12.12 -11.43
CA ALA A 29 -8.70 13.14 -10.76
C ALA A 29 -9.18 14.20 -11.75
N THR A 30 -8.37 14.56 -12.73
CA THR A 30 -8.69 15.64 -13.66
C THR A 30 -9.33 15.10 -14.93
N CYS A 31 -10.48 15.65 -15.31
CA CYS A 31 -11.16 15.36 -16.57
C CYS A 31 -11.16 16.60 -17.47
N ALA A 32 -10.63 16.45 -18.68
CA ALA A 32 -10.69 17.44 -19.75
C ALA A 32 -11.73 16.98 -20.78
N LEU A 33 -12.88 17.63 -20.81
CA LEU A 33 -14.08 17.23 -21.55
C LEU A 33 -14.41 18.22 -22.66
N ASN A 34 -14.74 17.70 -23.85
CA ASN A 34 -15.18 18.46 -25.00
C ASN A 34 -16.57 18.02 -25.47
N PHE A 35 -17.45 18.98 -25.76
CA PHE A 35 -18.78 18.71 -26.33
C PHE A 35 -18.78 18.84 -27.86
N HIS A 36 -19.42 17.91 -28.56
CA HIS A 36 -19.52 17.93 -30.03
C HIS A 36 -20.82 18.57 -30.55
N LYS A 37 -21.88 18.65 -29.74
CA LYS A 37 -23.19 19.21 -30.14
C LYS A 37 -23.77 20.10 -29.06
N VAL A 38 -23.39 21.37 -29.03
CA VAL A 38 -24.18 22.39 -28.32
C VAL A 38 -25.29 22.85 -29.27
N LYS A 39 -26.44 22.15 -29.26
CA LYS A 39 -27.66 22.68 -29.87
C LYS A 39 -28.22 23.77 -28.94
N ASN A 40 -27.66 24.97 -29.00
CA ASN A 40 -28.40 26.21 -28.76
C ASN A 40 -27.58 27.42 -29.18
N LYS A 41 -28.28 28.38 -29.78
CA LYS A 41 -27.79 29.68 -30.24
C LYS A 41 -27.19 30.47 -29.06
N SER A 42 -25.89 30.35 -28.84
CA SER A 42 -25.12 31.40 -28.19
C SER A 42 -23.68 31.31 -28.68
N GLU A 43 -23.21 32.40 -29.27
CA GLU A 43 -21.80 32.63 -29.55
C GLU A 43 -21.03 32.48 -28.24
N ASN A 44 -20.31 31.36 -28.08
CA ASN A 44 -19.08 31.33 -27.29
C ASN A 44 -18.26 30.10 -27.67
N LYS A 45 -17.08 30.38 -28.23
CA LYS A 45 -16.02 29.42 -28.49
C LYS A 45 -15.42 28.98 -27.15
N GLN A 46 -15.93 27.93 -26.51
CA GLN A 46 -15.29 27.31 -25.34
C GLN A 46 -15.74 25.84 -25.26
N GLY A 47 -15.17 25.02 -26.15
CA GLY A 47 -15.55 23.60 -26.26
C GLY A 47 -14.97 22.72 -25.16
N LEU A 48 -13.92 23.18 -24.44
CA LEU A 48 -13.15 22.40 -23.48
C LEU A 48 -13.46 22.81 -22.03
N PHE A 49 -13.92 21.86 -21.23
CA PHE A 49 -14.18 21.99 -19.79
C PHE A 49 -13.20 21.11 -19.03
N VAL A 50 -12.46 21.69 -18.09
CA VAL A 50 -11.55 20.94 -17.21
C VAL A 50 -12.09 20.99 -15.80
N PHE A 51 -12.26 19.83 -15.17
CA PHE A 51 -12.79 19.74 -13.81
C PHE A 51 -12.19 18.55 -13.04
N ASP A 52 -12.26 18.65 -11.72
CA ASP A 52 -11.88 17.58 -10.80
C ASP A 52 -13.06 16.63 -10.57
N ILE A 53 -12.87 15.36 -10.89
CA ILE A 53 -13.87 14.29 -10.82
C ILE A 53 -14.39 14.11 -9.39
N PRO A 54 -13.54 13.98 -8.35
CA PRO A 54 -14.01 13.93 -6.97
C PRO A 54 -14.87 15.13 -6.56
N THR A 55 -14.47 16.35 -6.94
CA THR A 55 -15.20 17.58 -6.62
C THR A 55 -16.59 17.56 -7.23
N VAL A 56 -16.68 17.31 -8.54
CA VAL A 56 -17.98 17.24 -9.24
C VAL A 56 -18.83 16.08 -8.68
N ALA A 57 -18.24 14.90 -8.49
CA ALA A 57 -18.96 13.75 -7.93
C ALA A 57 -19.58 14.06 -6.56
N ASN A 58 -18.85 14.78 -5.69
CA ASN A 58 -19.35 15.23 -4.40
C ASN A 58 -20.49 16.25 -4.56
N ASP A 59 -20.35 17.23 -5.46
CA ASP A 59 -21.35 18.29 -5.69
C ASP A 59 -22.68 17.70 -6.18
N ILE A 60 -22.64 16.74 -7.10
CA ILE A 60 -23.83 16.05 -7.63
C ILE A 60 -24.21 14.79 -6.85
N ARG A 61 -23.55 14.52 -5.71
CA ARG A 61 -23.83 13.42 -4.77
C ARG A 61 -23.82 12.02 -5.41
N VAL A 62 -22.92 11.77 -6.35
CA VAL A 62 -22.66 10.46 -6.95
C VAL A 62 -21.26 9.98 -6.61
N THR A 63 -20.94 8.72 -6.88
CA THR A 63 -19.55 8.25 -6.77
C THR A 63 -18.71 8.67 -7.97
N ALA A 64 -17.39 8.82 -7.79
CA ALA A 64 -16.47 9.10 -8.89
C ALA A 64 -16.55 8.04 -10.01
N VAL A 65 -16.86 6.79 -9.66
CA VAL A 65 -17.07 5.71 -10.62
C VAL A 65 -18.37 5.92 -11.41
N GLU A 66 -19.48 6.22 -10.74
CA GLU A 66 -20.75 6.54 -11.41
C GLU A 66 -20.59 7.70 -12.39
N LEU A 67 -19.91 8.78 -11.98
CA LEU A 67 -19.62 9.92 -12.86
C LEU A 67 -18.78 9.49 -14.07
N THR A 68 -17.74 8.67 -13.85
CA THR A 68 -16.89 8.18 -14.94
C THR A 68 -17.68 7.28 -15.91
N ASN A 69 -18.60 6.45 -15.40
CA ASN A 69 -19.48 5.62 -16.23
C ASN A 69 -20.43 6.48 -17.07
N GLN A 70 -21.02 7.53 -16.49
CA GLN A 70 -21.86 8.48 -17.23
C GLN A 70 -21.08 9.18 -18.34
N LEU A 71 -19.84 9.60 -18.08
CA LEU A 71 -18.96 10.19 -19.11
C LEU A 71 -18.65 9.18 -20.22
N TYR A 72 -18.42 7.92 -19.86
CA TYR A 72 -18.20 6.85 -20.83
C TYR A 72 -19.43 6.64 -21.72
N ASP A 73 -20.64 6.61 -21.15
CA ASP A 73 -21.88 6.46 -21.89
C ASP A 73 -22.13 7.63 -22.86
N LEU A 74 -21.85 8.87 -22.43
CA LEU A 74 -21.95 10.06 -23.29
C LEU A 74 -20.92 10.03 -24.44
N LYS A 75 -19.73 9.50 -24.18
CA LYS A 75 -18.72 9.28 -25.21
C LYS A 75 -19.16 8.22 -26.22
N LEU A 76 -19.78 7.12 -25.78
CA LEU A 76 -20.34 6.10 -26.67
C LEU A 76 -21.46 6.64 -27.56
N LYS A 77 -22.26 7.59 -27.06
CA LYS A 77 -23.28 8.30 -27.86
C LYS A 77 -22.70 9.31 -28.85
N GLY A 78 -21.38 9.56 -28.81
CA GLY A 78 -20.71 10.55 -29.66
C GLY A 78 -21.04 12.00 -29.29
N GLU A 79 -21.55 12.24 -28.08
CA GLU A 79 -21.91 13.58 -27.60
C GLU A 79 -20.69 14.36 -27.10
N ILE A 80 -19.72 13.63 -26.51
CA ILE A 80 -18.52 14.20 -25.92
C ILE A 80 -17.25 13.43 -26.34
N THR A 81 -16.11 14.10 -26.20
CA THR A 81 -14.80 13.47 -26.06
C THR A 81 -14.21 13.90 -24.73
N TYR A 82 -13.48 13.03 -24.04
CA TYR A 82 -12.80 13.41 -22.81
C TYR A 82 -11.47 12.69 -22.64
N GLU A 83 -10.55 13.35 -21.95
CA GLU A 83 -9.25 12.85 -21.54
C GLU A 83 -9.14 12.94 -20.01
N MET A 84 -8.63 11.89 -19.39
CA MET A 84 -8.45 11.80 -17.94
C MET A 84 -6.97 11.88 -17.61
N LYS A 85 -6.60 12.72 -16.63
CA LYS A 85 -5.22 12.96 -16.19
C LYS A 85 -5.12 12.96 -14.67
N ASP A 86 -3.88 13.08 -14.19
CA ASP A 86 -3.56 13.30 -12.79
C ASP A 86 -4.04 12.16 -11.89
N MET A 87 -3.29 11.05 -11.90
CA MET A 87 -3.54 9.92 -11.00
C MET A 87 -3.45 10.39 -9.54
N ALA A 88 -4.53 10.20 -8.79
CA ALA A 88 -4.64 10.62 -7.40
C ALA A 88 -5.07 9.49 -6.47
N TYR A 89 -4.70 9.61 -5.19
CA TYR A 89 -5.26 8.79 -4.12
C TYR A 89 -6.61 9.35 -3.70
N CYS A 90 -7.68 8.59 -3.95
CA CYS A 90 -9.03 8.97 -3.55
C CYS A 90 -9.40 8.32 -2.23
N TYR A 91 -10.09 9.05 -1.36
CA TYR A 91 -10.59 8.54 -0.08
C TYR A 91 -11.90 9.22 0.31
N ARG A 92 -12.68 8.55 1.15
CA ARG A 92 -13.85 9.12 1.81
C ARG A 92 -13.53 9.33 3.28
N ILE A 93 -13.80 10.53 3.81
CA ILE A 93 -13.70 10.80 5.24
C ILE A 93 -14.82 10.03 5.95
N VAL A 94 -14.45 9.24 6.95
CA VAL A 94 -15.36 8.44 7.77
C VAL A 94 -15.57 9.12 9.11
N GLU A 95 -14.49 9.64 9.69
CA GLU A 95 -14.51 10.33 10.97
C GLU A 95 -13.60 11.56 10.89
N VAL A 96 -14.11 12.69 11.34
CA VAL A 96 -13.34 13.95 11.39
C VAL A 96 -12.64 14.01 12.75
N PRO A 97 -11.30 14.14 12.79
CA PRO A 97 -10.58 14.28 14.05
C PRO A 97 -11.08 15.47 14.86
N ILE A 98 -11.29 15.27 16.16
CA ILE A 98 -11.67 16.35 17.08
C ILE A 98 -10.52 17.36 17.22
N ASP A 99 -9.28 16.85 17.24
CA ASP A 99 -8.06 17.65 17.30
C ASP A 99 -7.04 17.18 16.25
N PHE A 100 -6.80 18.02 15.25
CA PHE A 100 -5.80 17.77 14.22
C PHE A 100 -4.37 17.82 14.75
N LEU A 101 -4.11 18.56 15.84
CA LEU A 101 -2.78 18.64 16.44
C LEU A 101 -2.41 17.33 17.13
N SER A 102 -3.32 16.76 17.92
CA SER A 102 -3.13 15.42 18.50
C SER A 102 -2.89 14.36 17.42
N LEU A 103 -3.72 14.34 16.36
CA LEU A 103 -3.53 13.39 15.26
C LEU A 103 -2.17 13.56 14.58
N SER A 104 -1.74 14.81 14.32
CA SER A 104 -0.44 15.11 13.73
C SER A 104 0.72 14.66 14.63
N ALA A 105 0.61 14.89 15.94
CA ALA A 105 1.60 14.46 16.92
C ALA A 105 1.72 12.92 16.97
N ASP A 106 0.58 12.22 16.91
CA ASP A 106 0.55 10.76 16.91
C ASP A 106 1.15 10.15 15.63
N ILE A 107 0.83 10.71 14.47
CA ILE A 107 1.42 10.32 13.19
C ILE A 107 2.93 10.57 13.21
N THR A 108 3.36 11.73 13.73
CA THR A 108 4.77 12.10 13.83
C THR A 108 5.53 11.13 14.73
N ARG A 109 4.98 10.81 15.90
CA ARG A 109 5.56 9.83 16.83
C ARG A 109 5.72 8.47 16.15
N TRP A 110 4.70 8.00 15.45
CA TRP A 110 4.75 6.73 14.73
C TRP A 110 5.80 6.74 13.60
N LEU A 111 5.90 7.82 12.83
CA LEU A 111 6.94 7.95 11.80
C LEU A 111 8.35 7.93 12.40
N SER A 112 8.56 8.58 13.55
CA SER A 112 9.84 8.53 14.27
C SER A 112 10.16 7.11 14.78
N GLU A 113 9.16 6.33 15.20
CA GLU A 113 9.36 4.92 15.54
C GLU A 113 9.78 4.08 14.33
N VAL A 114 9.15 4.31 13.17
CA VAL A 114 9.51 3.65 11.90
C VAL A 114 10.94 4.00 11.49
N GLU A 115 11.33 5.27 11.57
CA GLU A 115 12.68 5.73 11.30
C GLU A 115 13.70 5.07 12.24
N ARG A 116 13.45 5.15 13.55
CA ARG A 116 14.32 4.56 14.57
C ARG A 116 14.49 3.05 14.36
N CYS A 117 13.42 2.35 13.97
CA CYS A 117 13.47 0.93 13.64
C CYS A 117 14.39 0.66 12.45
N LYS A 118 14.33 1.48 11.40
CA LYS A 118 15.21 1.33 10.21
C LYS A 118 16.67 1.58 10.56
N VAL A 119 16.97 2.64 11.31
CA VAL A 119 18.34 2.95 11.75
C VAL A 119 18.90 1.81 12.58
N ARG A 120 18.15 1.31 13.57
CA ARG A 120 18.60 0.19 14.42
C ARG A 120 18.88 -1.10 13.64
N LYS A 121 18.11 -1.41 12.59
CA LYS A 121 18.39 -2.57 11.72
C LYS A 121 19.72 -2.41 10.99
N MET A 122 20.04 -1.20 10.56
CA MET A 122 21.32 -0.88 9.93
C MET A 122 22.46 -0.97 10.96
N ASP A 123 22.26 -0.44 12.17
CA ASP A 123 23.23 -0.54 13.26
C ASP A 123 23.50 -2.01 13.65
N ALA A 124 22.46 -2.85 13.71
CA ALA A 124 22.62 -4.27 14.00
C ALA A 124 23.51 -4.98 12.96
N MET A 125 23.29 -4.70 11.67
CA MET A 125 24.11 -5.24 10.58
C MET A 125 25.54 -4.71 10.65
N PHE A 126 25.71 -3.41 10.86
CA PHE A 126 27.02 -2.77 10.99
C PHE A 126 27.81 -3.35 12.17
N ASN A 127 27.17 -3.48 13.33
CA ASN A 127 27.78 -4.04 14.54
C ASN A 127 28.18 -5.50 14.36
N ALA A 128 27.38 -6.31 13.66
CA ALA A 128 27.73 -7.69 13.34
C ALA A 128 28.98 -7.77 12.44
N ALA A 129 29.06 -6.94 11.40
CA ALA A 129 30.23 -6.86 10.52
C ALA A 129 31.46 -6.31 11.25
N ASN A 130 31.32 -5.24 12.02
CA ASN A 130 32.40 -4.65 12.82
C ASN A 130 32.93 -5.65 13.84
N PHE A 131 32.04 -6.41 14.49
CA PHE A 131 32.44 -7.48 15.40
C PHE A 131 33.26 -8.55 14.68
N ALA A 132 32.79 -9.04 13.52
CA ALA A 132 33.50 -10.06 12.76
C ALA A 132 34.92 -9.62 12.37
N LEU A 133 35.09 -8.38 11.92
CA LEU A 133 36.38 -7.87 11.42
C LEU A 133 37.34 -7.46 12.54
N ASN A 134 36.83 -6.78 13.57
CA ASN A 134 37.68 -6.04 14.52
C ASN A 134 37.71 -6.65 15.93
N LEU A 135 36.69 -7.42 16.31
CA LEU A 135 36.52 -7.91 17.69
C LEU A 135 36.44 -9.43 17.80
N CYS A 136 36.44 -10.15 16.68
CA CYS A 136 36.34 -11.60 16.68
C CYS A 136 37.67 -12.22 17.10
N ASP A 137 37.71 -12.78 18.31
CA ASP A 137 38.89 -13.48 18.87
C ASP A 137 39.29 -14.78 18.14
N LYS A 138 38.65 -15.07 16.99
CA LYS A 138 38.81 -16.30 16.20
C LYS A 138 38.56 -17.58 16.99
N THR A 139 37.81 -17.48 18.07
CA THR A 139 37.32 -18.62 18.85
C THR A 139 35.96 -19.08 18.28
N ASN A 140 35.59 -20.33 18.52
CA ASN A 140 34.33 -20.94 18.06
C ASN A 140 34.22 -21.13 16.54
N GLY A 141 35.26 -21.69 15.91
CA GLY A 141 35.22 -22.15 14.51
C GLY A 141 35.60 -21.13 13.46
N CYS A 142 35.81 -19.86 13.82
CA CYS A 142 36.39 -18.86 12.91
C CYS A 142 37.89 -19.11 12.73
N SER A 143 38.42 -18.99 11.52
CA SER A 143 39.85 -19.22 11.25
C SER A 143 40.39 -18.26 10.19
N GLY A 144 41.60 -17.71 10.41
CA GLY A 144 42.21 -16.78 9.46
C GLY A 144 41.32 -15.56 9.16
N ALA A 145 40.84 -15.46 7.93
CA ALA A 145 39.89 -14.45 7.44
C ALA A 145 38.44 -14.99 7.30
N ASP A 146 38.19 -16.24 7.66
CA ASP A 146 36.86 -16.83 7.67
C ASP A 146 36.12 -16.52 8.98
N HIS A 147 35.16 -15.61 8.86
CA HIS A 147 34.28 -15.17 9.94
C HIS A 147 32.83 -15.64 9.74
N THR A 148 32.59 -16.57 8.82
CA THR A 148 31.24 -17.10 8.55
C THR A 148 30.54 -17.64 9.81
N PRO A 149 31.21 -18.43 10.68
CA PRO A 149 30.54 -19.01 11.86
C PRO A 149 30.06 -17.97 12.88
N CYS A 150 30.87 -16.94 13.16
CA CYS A 150 30.46 -15.91 14.13
C CYS A 150 29.36 -14.99 13.58
N LEU A 151 29.39 -14.67 12.28
CA LEU A 151 28.32 -13.94 11.63
C LEU A 151 27.00 -14.72 11.63
N GLN A 152 27.04 -16.02 11.31
CA GLN A 152 25.85 -16.88 11.39
C GLN A 152 25.25 -16.89 12.80
N ARG A 153 26.08 -16.99 13.84
CA ARG A 153 25.63 -16.92 15.22
C ARG A 153 24.97 -15.57 15.54
N LYS A 154 25.59 -14.44 15.18
CA LYS A 154 25.00 -13.10 15.36
C LYS A 154 23.63 -12.97 14.65
N ILE A 155 23.50 -13.53 13.46
CA ILE A 155 22.23 -13.56 12.71
C ILE A 155 21.19 -14.39 13.46
N LEU A 156 21.56 -15.57 13.96
CA LEU A 156 20.65 -16.42 14.73
C LEU A 156 20.20 -15.74 16.03
N ASP A 157 21.12 -15.10 16.76
CA ASP A 157 20.83 -14.38 18.00
C ASP A 157 19.84 -13.22 17.76
N TYR A 158 20.05 -12.46 16.67
CA TYR A 158 19.14 -11.38 16.25
C TYR A 158 17.73 -11.89 15.98
N PHE A 159 17.57 -12.99 15.23
CA PHE A 159 16.26 -13.56 14.93
C PHE A 159 15.62 -14.31 16.11
N ALA A 160 16.42 -14.80 17.06
CA ALA A 160 15.93 -15.36 18.31
C ALA A 160 15.44 -14.29 19.29
N GLY A 161 15.77 -13.02 19.06
CA GLY A 161 15.39 -11.90 19.93
C GLY A 161 16.17 -11.87 21.25
N LEU A 162 17.36 -12.48 21.27
CA LEU A 162 18.24 -12.47 22.45
C LEU A 162 18.85 -11.08 22.69
N ASP A 163 19.02 -10.30 21.63
CA ASP A 163 19.26 -8.87 21.72
C ASP A 163 17.92 -8.20 22.08
N ASN A 164 17.74 -7.89 23.37
CA ASN A 164 16.55 -7.41 24.05
C ASN A 164 16.07 -6.01 23.58
N HIS A 165 15.86 -5.84 22.28
CA HIS A 165 15.15 -4.70 21.73
C HIS A 165 13.81 -5.23 21.20
N ASP A 166 12.69 -4.66 21.66
CA ASP A 166 11.37 -4.91 21.09
C ASP A 166 11.37 -4.46 19.60
N PHE A 167 11.81 -5.36 18.71
CA PHE A 167 12.27 -5.00 17.36
C PHE A 167 11.14 -4.76 16.35
N CYS A 168 9.94 -5.23 16.67
CA CYS A 168 8.71 -5.04 15.95
C CYS A 168 7.66 -5.79 16.76
N LYS A 169 6.46 -5.21 16.97
CA LYS A 169 5.33 -6.03 17.40
C LYS A 169 5.29 -7.25 16.47
N LYS A 170 5.49 -8.46 17.02
CA LYS A 170 5.33 -9.71 16.27
C LYS A 170 4.02 -9.55 15.50
N ILE A 171 4.06 -9.69 14.17
CA ILE A 171 2.87 -9.61 13.34
C ILE A 171 1.92 -10.69 13.88
N GLY A 172 0.93 -10.27 14.67
CA GLY A 172 -0.06 -11.16 15.23
C GLY A 172 -0.82 -11.86 14.10
N GLN A 173 -1.33 -13.05 14.39
CA GLN A 173 -2.03 -13.91 13.43
C GLN A 173 -3.15 -13.18 12.67
N SER A 174 -3.78 -12.16 13.28
CA SER A 174 -4.82 -11.30 12.66
C SER A 174 -4.45 -9.82 12.67
N SER A 175 -3.20 -9.46 12.37
CA SER A 175 -2.77 -8.08 12.52
C SER A 175 -3.40 -7.14 11.46
N PRO A 176 -3.76 -5.89 11.83
CA PRO A 176 -4.09 -4.83 10.88
C PRO A 176 -3.02 -4.65 9.79
N PHE A 177 -1.77 -5.02 10.07
CA PHE A 177 -0.66 -4.99 9.11
C PHE A 177 -0.87 -5.93 7.92
N LEU A 178 -1.42 -7.13 8.12
CA LEU A 178 -1.71 -8.05 7.01
C LEU A 178 -2.70 -7.44 6.03
N ARG A 179 -3.79 -6.86 6.55
CA ARG A 179 -4.80 -6.19 5.72
C ARG A 179 -4.22 -4.94 5.04
N ALA A 180 -3.42 -4.16 5.77
CA ALA A 180 -2.71 -3.00 5.23
C ALA A 180 -1.82 -3.37 4.06
N ASP A 181 -0.97 -4.39 4.24
CA ASP A 181 -0.02 -4.83 3.21
C ASP A 181 -0.74 -5.41 1.99
N ILE A 182 -1.81 -6.18 2.19
CA ILE A 182 -2.66 -6.64 1.08
C ILE A 182 -3.26 -5.45 0.31
N LYS A 183 -3.74 -4.43 1.02
CA LYS A 183 -4.34 -3.26 0.40
C LYS A 183 -3.31 -2.43 -0.39
N VAL A 184 -2.16 -2.14 0.21
CA VAL A 184 -1.05 -1.45 -0.45
C VAL A 184 -0.60 -2.24 -1.69
N PHE A 185 -0.46 -3.55 -1.56
CA PHE A 185 -0.10 -4.42 -2.68
C PHE A 185 -1.11 -4.31 -3.83
N LEU A 186 -2.41 -4.38 -3.55
CA LEU A 186 -3.47 -4.24 -4.56
C LEU A 186 -3.46 -2.87 -5.24
N GLN A 187 -3.22 -1.80 -4.49
CA GLN A 187 -3.14 -0.45 -5.05
C GLN A 187 -1.93 -0.27 -5.95
N SER A 188 -0.75 -0.76 -5.53
CA SER A 188 0.46 -0.72 -6.35
C SER A 188 0.39 -1.63 -7.59
N ASN A 189 -0.51 -2.61 -7.61
CA ASN A 189 -0.70 -3.55 -8.72
C ASN A 189 -2.11 -3.48 -9.31
N SER A 190 -2.70 -2.27 -9.37
CA SER A 190 -4.09 -2.05 -9.77
C SER A 190 -4.44 -2.48 -11.19
N GLN A 191 -3.43 -2.73 -12.04
CA GLN A 191 -3.59 -3.23 -13.41
C GLN A 191 -3.75 -4.75 -13.48
N ALA A 192 -3.32 -5.48 -12.44
CA ALA A 192 -3.39 -6.93 -12.39
C ALA A 192 -4.65 -7.40 -11.65
N ARG A 193 -5.28 -8.46 -12.15
CA ARG A 193 -6.37 -9.13 -11.45
C ARG A 193 -5.84 -10.28 -10.60
N PHE A 194 -6.23 -10.28 -9.33
CA PHE A 194 -5.83 -11.30 -8.37
C PHE A 194 -7.03 -12.06 -7.83
N THR A 195 -6.83 -13.35 -7.60
CA THR A 195 -7.74 -14.15 -6.76
C THR A 195 -7.26 -14.10 -5.30
N PRO A 196 -8.14 -14.37 -4.31
CA PRO A 196 -7.72 -14.42 -2.90
C PRO A 196 -6.57 -15.41 -2.68
N ARG A 197 -6.63 -16.57 -3.35
CA ARG A 197 -5.59 -17.59 -3.31
C ARG A 197 -4.27 -17.11 -3.91
N ALA A 198 -4.30 -16.34 -5.00
CA ALA A 198 -3.11 -15.75 -5.59
C ALA A 198 -2.40 -14.79 -4.63
N LEU A 199 -3.16 -13.87 -4.01
CA LEU A 199 -2.63 -12.96 -3.01
C LEU A 199 -2.03 -13.70 -1.82
N ALA A 200 -2.75 -14.71 -1.31
CA ALA A 200 -2.26 -15.51 -0.20
C ALA A 200 -0.94 -16.22 -0.54
N ARG A 201 -0.81 -16.75 -1.76
CA ARG A 201 0.44 -17.34 -2.24
C ARG A 201 1.59 -16.34 -2.31
N ILE A 202 1.36 -15.13 -2.81
CA ILE A 202 2.38 -14.07 -2.84
C ILE A 202 2.83 -13.73 -1.41
N MET A 203 1.88 -13.42 -0.54
CA MET A 203 2.16 -13.07 0.87
C MET A 203 2.88 -14.19 1.62
N HIS A 204 2.59 -15.45 1.30
CA HIS A 204 3.21 -16.64 1.89
C HIS A 204 4.51 -17.07 1.17
N GLY A 205 4.81 -16.50 0.00
CA GLY A 205 6.03 -16.77 -0.76
C GLY A 205 6.01 -18.08 -1.57
N ILE A 206 4.84 -18.50 -2.05
CA ILE A 206 4.62 -19.76 -2.78
C ILE A 206 4.41 -19.48 -4.28
N ALA A 207 5.35 -19.90 -5.12
CA ALA A 207 5.25 -19.76 -6.59
C ALA A 207 4.06 -20.52 -7.18
N SER A 208 3.45 -20.01 -8.26
CA SER A 208 2.44 -20.74 -9.05
C SER A 208 2.60 -20.47 -10.54
N PRO A 209 2.00 -21.28 -11.43
CA PRO A 209 2.08 -21.05 -12.87
C PRO A 209 1.63 -19.65 -13.30
N ALA A 210 0.59 -19.10 -12.67
CA ALA A 210 0.10 -17.74 -12.93
C ALA A 210 0.93 -16.64 -12.22
N TYR A 211 1.66 -16.99 -11.16
CA TYR A 211 2.48 -16.07 -10.36
C TYR A 211 3.87 -16.70 -10.10
N PRO A 212 4.74 -16.76 -11.12
CA PRO A 212 6.04 -17.41 -11.01
C PRO A 212 6.98 -16.60 -10.10
N SER A 213 7.81 -17.29 -9.32
CA SER A 213 8.74 -16.64 -8.38
C SER A 213 9.72 -15.70 -9.10
N THR A 214 10.16 -16.02 -10.31
CA THR A 214 11.08 -15.19 -11.11
C THR A 214 10.61 -13.75 -11.32
N ILE A 215 9.28 -13.53 -11.30
CA ILE A 215 8.66 -12.21 -11.44
C ILE A 215 8.27 -11.65 -10.07
N TRP A 216 7.55 -12.45 -9.28
CA TRP A 216 6.85 -11.97 -8.09
C TRP A 216 7.68 -11.96 -6.80
N CYS A 217 8.83 -12.66 -6.76
CA CYS A 217 9.70 -12.66 -5.58
C CYS A 217 10.40 -11.31 -5.36
N LYS A 218 10.43 -10.44 -6.37
CA LYS A 218 11.01 -9.11 -6.28
C LYS A 218 10.18 -8.14 -5.44
N THR A 219 8.92 -8.47 -5.18
CA THR A 219 8.03 -7.63 -4.37
C THR A 219 8.38 -7.78 -2.88
N HIS A 220 8.40 -6.68 -2.12
CA HIS A 220 8.67 -6.71 -0.67
C HIS A 220 7.60 -7.46 0.15
N PHE A 221 6.47 -7.79 -0.48
CA PHE A 221 5.38 -8.56 0.11
C PHE A 221 5.58 -10.08 -0.02
N TRP A 222 6.50 -10.53 -0.88
CA TRP A 222 6.75 -11.95 -1.10
C TRP A 222 7.26 -12.66 0.15
N GLY A 223 6.50 -13.65 0.64
CA GLY A 223 6.90 -14.44 1.80
C GLY A 223 6.90 -13.69 3.13
N ARG A 224 6.40 -12.45 3.15
CA ARG A 224 6.35 -11.59 4.35
C ARG A 224 5.51 -12.20 5.47
N TYR A 225 4.52 -13.01 5.12
CA TYR A 225 3.59 -13.66 6.02
C TYR A 225 3.76 -15.20 6.03
N LYS A 226 4.95 -15.71 5.69
CA LYS A 226 5.24 -17.17 5.65
C LYS A 226 4.94 -17.92 6.95
N HIS A 227 4.95 -17.24 8.09
CA HIS A 227 4.69 -17.83 9.41
C HIS A 227 3.22 -17.75 9.84
N ILE A 228 2.35 -17.08 9.06
CA ILE A 228 0.92 -16.98 9.34
C ILE A 228 0.20 -18.09 8.57
N ASP A 229 -0.82 -18.66 9.20
CA ASP A 229 -1.64 -19.69 8.57
C ASP A 229 -2.20 -19.21 7.22
N PHE A 230 -2.05 -20.05 6.19
CA PHE A 230 -2.42 -19.71 4.83
C PHE A 230 -3.92 -19.36 4.70
N GLN A 231 -4.80 -20.02 5.46
CA GLN A 231 -6.23 -19.76 5.45
C GLN A 231 -6.53 -18.37 5.99
N VAL A 232 -5.82 -17.94 7.05
CA VAL A 232 -5.99 -16.60 7.63
C VAL A 232 -5.61 -15.52 6.62
N ILE A 233 -4.50 -15.71 5.89
CA ILE A 233 -4.09 -14.81 4.81
C ILE A 233 -5.14 -14.79 3.68
N MET A 234 -5.67 -15.96 3.31
CA MET A 234 -6.65 -16.08 2.25
C MET A 234 -7.99 -15.39 2.59
N GLU A 235 -8.48 -15.51 3.83
CA GLU A 235 -9.68 -14.81 4.26
C GLU A 235 -9.48 -13.28 4.31
N ALA A 236 -8.32 -12.82 4.80
CA ALA A 236 -7.96 -11.41 4.75
C ALA A 236 -7.91 -10.90 3.29
N ALA A 237 -7.29 -11.67 2.40
CA ALA A 237 -7.22 -11.35 0.97
C ALA A 237 -8.59 -11.30 0.30
N LYS A 238 -9.50 -12.22 0.65
CA LYS A 238 -10.88 -12.25 0.17
C LYS A 238 -11.65 -11.00 0.62
N ALA A 239 -11.51 -10.62 1.89
CA ALA A 239 -12.14 -9.42 2.42
C ALA A 239 -11.65 -8.15 1.72
N GLU A 240 -10.33 -7.99 1.54
CA GLU A 240 -9.76 -6.82 0.86
C GLU A 240 -10.08 -6.78 -0.63
N LEU A 241 -10.08 -7.92 -1.33
CA LEU A 241 -10.51 -7.97 -2.73
C LEU A 241 -11.97 -7.57 -2.90
N LYS A 242 -12.86 -7.98 -1.99
CA LYS A 242 -14.27 -7.56 -2.04
C LYS A 242 -14.38 -6.04 -1.89
N ASN A 243 -13.60 -5.42 -1.01
CA ASN A 243 -13.59 -3.96 -0.85
C ASN A 243 -12.92 -3.25 -2.03
N PHE A 244 -11.93 -3.88 -2.66
CA PHE A 244 -11.19 -3.33 -3.80
C PHE A 244 -11.99 -3.38 -5.10
N VAL A 245 -12.78 -4.45 -5.30
CA VAL A 245 -13.63 -4.67 -6.49
C VAL A 245 -15.04 -4.12 -6.28
N GLY A 246 -15.50 -4.01 -5.03
CA GLY A 246 -16.89 -3.75 -4.67
C GLY A 246 -17.19 -2.32 -4.22
N LYS A 247 -17.42 -1.45 -5.20
CA LYS A 247 -18.66 -0.64 -5.35
C LYS A 247 -19.05 -0.47 -6.83
N ASP A 248 -18.57 -1.34 -7.72
CA ASP A 248 -18.79 -1.24 -9.17
C ASP A 248 -19.85 -2.22 -9.71
N VAL A 249 -20.55 -2.99 -8.86
CA VAL A 249 -21.54 -4.01 -9.30
C VAL A 249 -22.71 -4.20 -8.31
N LEU A 250 -23.21 -3.14 -7.66
CA LEU A 250 -24.54 -3.17 -7.03
C LEU A 250 -25.28 -1.88 -7.31
#